data_AF-Q1WCJ6-F1
#
_entry.id   AF-Q1WCJ6-F1
#
_cell.length_a   1.000
_cell.length_b   1.000
_cell.length_c   1.000
_cell.angle_alpha   90.00
_cell.angle_beta   90.00
_cell.angle_gamma   90.00
#
_symmetry.space_group_name_H-M   'P 1'
#
loop_
_entity.id
_entity.type
_entity.pdbx_description
1 polymer ?
#
loop_
_entity_poly.entity_id
_entity_poly.type
_entity_poly.pdbx_seq_one_letter_code
_entity_poly.pdbx_strand_id
1 'polypeptide(L)' 'LNRKICPALNHAGLVLVNQLLETIPVRAEVDSYIGIDYSLLSDPVVTGTSLDMDFRGMFYDLQNKSDILENYSPNPV' A
#
# COMPACT_ATOMS: atom_id res chain seq x y z
N LEU A 1 -32.35 -11.14 15.41
CA LEU A 1 -31.66 -11.23 14.10
C LEU A 1 -30.44 -10.29 14.05
N ASN A 2 -30.58 -8.98 14.24
CA ASN A 2 -29.44 -8.01 14.24
C ASN A 2 -28.26 -8.37 15.14
N ARG A 3 -28.48 -8.96 16.33
CA ARG A 3 -27.39 -9.37 17.24
C ARG A 3 -26.45 -10.42 16.67
N LYS A 4 -26.85 -11.16 15.63
CA LYS A 4 -26.00 -12.13 14.92
C LYS A 4 -25.43 -11.58 13.62
N ILE A 5 -26.17 -10.68 12.96
CA ILE A 5 -25.77 -10.10 11.67
C ILE A 5 -24.60 -9.12 11.85
N CYS A 6 -24.67 -8.17 12.80
CA CYS A 6 -23.61 -7.16 12.93
C CYS A 6 -22.23 -7.76 13.26
N PRO A 7 -22.09 -8.76 14.17
CA PRO A 7 -20.80 -9.40 14.40
C PRO A 7 -20.27 -10.15 13.17
N ALA A 8 -21.14 -10.82 12.43
CA ALA A 8 -20.76 -11.53 11.20
C ALA A 8 -20.31 -10.55 10.11
N LEU A 9 -21.02 -9.43 9.92
CA LEU A 9 -20.65 -8.37 8.98
C LEU A 9 -19.36 -7.65 9.40
N ASN A 10 -19.17 -7.39 10.68
CA ASN A 10 -17.95 -6.77 11.16
C ASN A 10 -16.73 -7.69 10.94
N HIS A 11 -16.89 -8.98 11.23
CA HIS A 11 -15.86 -9.97 10.97
C HIS A 11 -15.58 -10.08 9.46
N ALA A 12 -16.59 -10.33 8.63
CA ALA A 12 -16.41 -10.48 7.19
C ALA A 12 -15.87 -9.19 6.55
N GLY A 13 -16.44 -8.03 6.87
CA GLY A 13 -16.01 -6.77 6.29
C GLY A 13 -14.58 -6.38 6.70
N LEU A 14 -14.34 -6.26 8.01
CA LEU A 14 -13.06 -5.74 8.49
C LEU A 14 -11.91 -6.72 8.27
N VAL A 15 -12.13 -8.03 8.51
CA VAL A 15 -11.08 -9.02 8.34
C VAL A 15 -10.74 -9.20 6.86
N LEU A 16 -11.73 -9.33 5.97
CA LEU A 16 -11.44 -9.55 4.55
C LEU A 16 -10.79 -8.32 3.91
N VAL A 17 -11.23 -7.10 4.28
CA VAL A 17 -10.61 -5.88 3.78
C VAL A 17 -9.16 -5.79 4.27
N ASN A 18 -8.90 -6.03 5.56
CA ASN A 18 -7.53 -6.00 6.07
C ASN A 18 -6.65 -7.08 5.42
N GLN A 19 -7.16 -8.30 5.25
CA GLN A 19 -6.44 -9.38 4.56
C GLN A 19 -6.08 -9.00 3.12
N LEU A 20 -7.00 -8.34 2.40
CA LEU A 20 -6.71 -7.86 1.06
C LEU A 20 -5.63 -6.77 1.07
N LEU A 21 -5.73 -5.80 1.97
CA LEU A 21 -4.75 -4.71 2.09
C LEU A 21 -3.37 -5.20 2.51
N GLU A 22 -3.29 -6.25 3.34
CA GLU A 22 -2.04 -6.90 3.75
C GLU A 22 -1.32 -7.62 2.59
N THR A 23 -1.99 -7.89 1.46
CA THR A 23 -1.33 -8.46 0.28
C THR A 23 -0.53 -7.44 -0.52
N ILE A 24 -0.72 -6.13 -0.27
CA ILE A 24 0.03 -5.08 -0.93
C ILE A 24 1.47 -5.12 -0.40
N PRO A 25 2.48 -5.38 -1.26
CA PRO A 25 3.85 -5.51 -0.79
C PRO A 25 4.38 -4.16 -0.34
N VAL A 26 4.77 -4.04 0.94
CA VAL A 26 5.42 -2.84 1.48
C VAL A 26 6.72 -2.55 0.71
N ARG A 27 7.45 -3.60 0.34
CA ARG A 27 8.62 -3.54 -0.53
C ARG A 27 8.53 -4.63 -1.58
N ALA A 28 8.72 -4.27 -2.84
CA ALA A 28 8.69 -5.19 -3.96
C ALA A 28 9.97 -5.05 -4.79
N GLU A 29 10.58 -6.17 -5.15
CA GLU A 29 11.70 -6.18 -6.10
C GLU A 29 11.15 -5.92 -7.50
N VAL A 30 11.81 -5.03 -8.25
CA VAL A 30 11.42 -4.70 -9.63
C VAL A 30 12.28 -5.48 -10.61
N ASP A 31 13.59 -5.54 -10.34
CA ASP A 31 14.57 -6.34 -11.06
C ASP A 31 15.71 -6.78 -10.12
N SER A 32 16.84 -7.22 -10.68
CA SER A 32 18.00 -7.68 -9.90
C SER A 32 18.81 -6.58 -9.21
N TYR A 33 18.47 -5.31 -9.40
CA TYR A 33 19.21 -4.16 -8.88
C TYR A 33 18.38 -3.28 -7.97
N ILE A 34 17.10 -3.10 -8.28
CA ILE A 34 16.24 -2.13 -7.60
C ILE A 34 14.97 -2.75 -7.02
N GLY A 35 14.58 -2.24 -5.87
CA GLY A 35 13.25 -2.45 -5.28
C GLY A 35 12.47 -1.14 -5.23
N ILE A 36 11.16 -1.24 -5.01
CA ILE A 36 10.26 -0.12 -4.76
C ILE A 36 9.63 -0.24 -3.38
N ASP A 37 9.60 0.88 -2.65
CA ASP A 37 8.97 1.02 -1.34
C ASP A 37 7.57 1.61 -1.51
N TYR A 38 6.56 0.77 -1.28
CA TYR A 38 5.14 1.12 -1.23
C TYR A 38 4.62 1.18 0.21
N SER A 39 5.45 1.59 1.17
CA SER A 39 4.95 1.88 2.52
C SER A 39 3.86 2.95 2.46
N LEU A 40 2.76 2.73 3.20
CA LEU A 40 1.73 3.75 3.39
C LEU A 40 2.32 4.92 4.18
N LEU A 41 2.05 6.13 3.72
CA LEU A 41 2.46 7.38 4.36
C LEU A 41 1.40 7.89 5.35
N SER A 42 0.15 7.52 5.15
CA SER A 42 -0.99 7.92 5.97
C SER A 42 -2.12 6.89 5.90
N ASP A 43 -3.12 7.05 6.78
CA ASP A 43 -4.33 6.24 6.73
C ASP A 43 -5.09 6.47 5.40
N PRO A 44 -5.67 5.42 4.77
CA PRO A 44 -6.42 5.56 3.54
C PRO A 44 -7.60 6.55 3.65
N VAL A 45 -7.82 7.33 2.60
CA VAL A 45 -8.95 8.27 2.51
C VAL A 45 -10.10 7.62 1.76
N VAL A 46 -11.28 7.61 2.37
CA VAL A 46 -12.49 7.02 1.76
C VAL A 46 -13.37 8.14 1.21
N THR A 47 -13.77 8.01 -0.06
CA THR A 47 -14.76 8.87 -0.70
C THR A 47 -16.03 8.06 -1.05
N GLY A 48 -17.03 8.71 -1.64
CA GLY A 48 -18.24 8.01 -2.11
C GLY A 48 -17.97 6.99 -3.21
N THR A 49 -16.81 7.06 -3.89
CA THR A 49 -16.49 6.22 -5.06
C THR A 49 -15.07 5.65 -5.05
N SER A 50 -14.22 6.02 -4.10
CA SER A 50 -12.82 5.60 -4.05
C SER A 50 -12.33 5.29 -2.62
N LEU A 51 -11.28 4.48 -2.58
CA LEU A 51 -10.42 4.28 -1.42
C LEU A 51 -9.01 4.69 -1.88
N ASP A 52 -8.58 5.87 -1.46
CA ASP A 52 -7.33 6.47 -1.89
C ASP A 52 -6.24 6.14 -0.87
N MET A 53 -5.13 5.56 -1.34
CA MET A 53 -4.00 5.12 -0.51
C MET A 53 -2.74 5.89 -0.91
N ASP A 54 -2.13 6.55 0.06
CA ASP A 54 -0.92 7.35 -0.15
C ASP A 54 0.33 6.49 0.09
N PHE A 55 0.98 6.08 -1.00
CA PHE A 55 2.17 5.24 -0.96
C PHE A 55 3.44 6.05 -1.18
N ARG A 56 4.52 5.65 -0.51
CA ARG A 56 5.84 6.28 -0.65
C ARG A 56 6.34 6.33 -2.10
N GLY A 57 6.22 5.22 -2.84
CA GLY A 57 6.54 5.17 -4.28
C GLY A 57 8.01 5.45 -4.62
N MET A 58 8.95 5.10 -3.76
CA MET A 58 10.38 5.39 -3.94
C MET A 58 11.18 4.14 -4.27
N PHE A 59 12.09 4.24 -5.24
CA PHE A 59 13.03 3.16 -5.54
C PHE A 59 14.19 3.14 -4.53
N TYR A 60 14.71 1.95 -4.25
CA TYR A 60 15.88 1.73 -3.40
C TYR A 60 16.82 0.68 -4.01
N ASP A 61 18.11 0.77 -3.69
CA ASP A 61 19.13 -0.18 -4.14
C ASP A 61 19.06 -1.52 -3.36
N LEU A 62 19.06 -2.66 -4.05
CA LEU A 62 18.97 -3.97 -3.39
C LEU A 62 20.24 -4.36 -2.61
N GLN A 63 21.41 -3.88 -3.03
CA GLN A 63 22.69 -4.07 -2.34
C GLN A 63 22.82 -3.16 -1.12
N ASN A 64 22.20 -1.97 -1.17
CA ASN A 64 22.12 -1.04 -0.04
C ASN A 64 20.68 -0.51 0.16
N LYS A 65 19.85 -1.26 0.89
CA LYS A 65 18.41 -0.97 1.07
C LYS A 65 18.09 0.32 1.83
N SER A 66 19.09 1.00 2.38
CA SER A 66 18.95 2.33 2.99
C SER A 66 19.16 3.46 1.98
N ASP A 67 19.72 3.14 0.81
CA ASP A 67 19.95 4.08 -0.28
C ASP A 67 18.69 4.24 -1.12
N ILE A 68 18.09 5.42 -1.03
CA ILE A 68 16.91 5.77 -1.81
C ILE A 68 17.38 6.43 -3.10
N LEU A 69 16.91 5.92 -4.23
CA LEU A 69 17.27 6.44 -5.54
C LEU A 69 16.45 7.70 -5.84
N GLU A 70 17.13 8.83 -5.96
CA GLU A 70 16.50 10.10 -6.31
C GLU A 70 15.92 10.07 -7.73
N ASN A 71 14.78 10.71 -7.91
CA ASN A 71 14.16 10.83 -9.21
C ASN A 71 14.78 12.00 -9.99
N TYR A 72 15.58 11.68 -11.00
CA TYR A 72 16.16 12.66 -11.93
C TYR A 72 15.32 12.86 -13.21
N SER A 73 14.13 12.27 -13.28
CA SER A 73 13.26 12.42 -14.45
C SER A 73 12.78 13.87 -14.56
N PRO A 74 12.79 14.46 -15.77
CA PRO A 74 12.22 15.77 -15.96
C PRO A 74 10.73 15.75 -15.64
N ASN A 75 10.21 16.87 -15.11
CA ASN A 75 8.78 17.04 -14.93
C ASN A 75 8.06 16.79 -16.28
N PRO A 76 6.99 15.99 -16.31
CA PRO A 76 6.22 15.81 -17.52
C PRO A 76 5.72 17.18 -18.02
N VAL A 77 5.89 17.42 -19.33
CA VAL A 77 5.40 18.61 -20.05
C VAL A 77 3.91 18.56 -20.30
#